data_AF-A0A2D4F8D0-F1
#
_entry.id   AF-A0A2D4F8D0-F1
#
_cell.length_a   1.000
_cell.length_b   1.000
_cell.length_c   1.000
_cell.angle_alpha   90.00
_cell.angle_beta   90.00
_cell.angle_gamma   90.00
#
_symmetry.space_group_name_H-M   'P 1'
#
loop_
_entity.id
_entity.type
_entity.pdbx_description
1 polymer ?
#
loop_
_entity_poly.entity_id
_entity_poly.type
_entity_poly.pdbx_seq_one_letter_code
_entity_poly.pdbx_strand_id
1 'polypeptide(L)'
;MVTWRLLSSIYRDRIQSAMEDETMFDFAVINASEKTVVNNLFQRDSLVRQSQLVVDWLESIAKDEIGDFSDNIEFYAKSVYWENTLHILKQWQLNTFTGSLHPLVTEVDPDAPVRQKMPLDDLDREDDARLLKFLFTLIRAGMTDEAQRLCKRCGQAWRAATLEGWKLYHDPNMNGGQELEPVEGNPYRCIWKISCWRLAEKEQFDKYERAIYAALSGNLKQLLPVCDTWEDAVWAFFRVMVDTLVEQEIRSSVMNTEEKEELPREYLETNWTLEKVFEELQATDKKRVLEENQEHYHMIQKFVILGDVDGLMDEFYKWLSKGRNMLPGHLLRFMTHLILFFRTLGLQTKEEVSIDVLKAYIQWLMCEKHTDLIAFYVSHLPQDVAVAQY
;
A
#
# COMPACT_ATOMS: atom_id res chain seq x y z
N MET A 1 -5.48 -17.26 -3.67
CA MET A 1 -6.05 -16.89 -2.36
C MET A 1 -6.15 -15.37 -2.18
N VAL A 2 -5.18 -14.59 -2.68
CA VAL A 2 -5.13 -13.13 -2.51
C VAL A 2 -6.37 -12.38 -3.02
N THR A 3 -6.91 -12.70 -4.20
CA THR A 3 -8.10 -12.01 -4.75
C THR A 3 -9.36 -12.24 -3.91
N TRP A 4 -9.50 -13.40 -3.27
CA TRP A 4 -10.62 -13.66 -2.36
C TRP A 4 -10.53 -12.84 -1.08
N ARG A 5 -9.31 -12.56 -0.58
CA ARG A 5 -9.12 -11.65 0.57
C ARG A 5 -9.58 -10.24 0.21
N LEU A 6 -9.21 -9.74 -0.97
CA LEU A 6 -9.66 -8.43 -1.48
C LEU A 6 -11.19 -8.36 -1.58
N LEU A 7 -11.79 -9.35 -2.26
CA LEU A 7 -13.25 -9.45 -2.42
C LEU A 7 -13.96 -9.44 -1.08
N SER A 8 -13.49 -10.26 -0.13
CA SER A 8 -14.10 -10.33 1.19
C SER A 8 -13.99 -9.01 1.95
N SER A 9 -12.85 -8.32 1.89
CA SER A 9 -12.68 -7.03 2.58
C SER A 9 -13.58 -5.94 1.98
N ILE A 10 -13.56 -5.77 0.67
CA ILE A 10 -14.32 -4.71 -0.02
C ILE A 10 -15.83 -4.95 0.10
N TYR A 11 -16.31 -6.15 -0.21
CA TYR A 11 -17.75 -6.40 -0.19
C TYR A 11 -18.31 -6.45 1.24
N ARG A 12 -17.52 -6.84 2.25
CA ARG A 12 -17.94 -6.71 3.64
C ARG A 12 -18.19 -5.24 4.01
N ASP A 13 -17.27 -4.35 3.63
CA ASP A 13 -17.43 -2.90 3.87
C ASP A 13 -18.65 -2.33 3.13
N ARG A 14 -18.79 -2.63 1.83
CA ARG A 14 -19.94 -2.17 1.02
C ARG A 14 -21.29 -2.60 1.60
N ILE A 15 -21.38 -3.86 2.07
CA ILE A 15 -22.61 -4.39 2.67
C ILE A 15 -22.87 -3.71 4.02
N GLN A 16 -21.85 -3.56 4.85
CA GLN A 16 -21.99 -2.93 6.17
C GLN A 16 -22.42 -1.47 6.06
N SER A 17 -21.78 -0.69 5.18
CA SER A 17 -22.16 0.72 4.98
C SER A 17 -23.58 0.89 4.47
N ALA A 18 -24.02 0.03 3.54
CA ALA A 18 -25.41 0.04 3.06
C ALA A 18 -26.44 -0.22 4.18
N MET A 19 -26.03 -0.81 5.32
CA MET A 19 -26.88 -1.00 6.50
C MET A 19 -26.79 0.15 7.51
N GLU A 20 -25.67 0.88 7.55
CA GLU A 20 -25.38 1.90 8.57
C GLU A 20 -25.77 3.33 8.16
N ASP A 21 -25.93 3.60 6.85
CA ASP A 21 -26.27 4.92 6.27
C ASP A 21 -27.56 5.56 6.84
N GLU A 22 -28.40 4.83 7.59
CA GLU A 22 -29.62 5.35 8.22
C GLU A 22 -29.39 6.07 9.57
N THR A 23 -28.17 6.06 10.15
CA THR A 23 -27.99 6.45 11.58
C THR A 23 -26.94 7.52 11.92
N MET A 24 -26.14 8.02 10.98
CA MET A 24 -25.08 8.99 11.32
C MET A 24 -25.59 10.43 11.44
N PHE A 25 -25.61 10.94 12.68
CA PHE A 25 -25.69 12.38 12.97
C PHE A 25 -24.27 12.97 13.04
N ASP A 26 -24.01 13.96 12.18
CA ASP A 26 -22.74 14.68 12.12
C ASP A 26 -22.63 15.62 13.34
N PHE A 27 -21.89 15.20 14.37
CA PHE A 27 -21.49 16.08 15.46
C PHE A 27 -20.09 16.59 15.16
N ALA A 28 -20.01 17.80 14.57
CA ALA A 28 -18.74 18.51 14.46
C ALA A 28 -18.23 18.87 15.86
N VAL A 29 -17.23 18.14 16.34
CA VAL A 29 -16.56 18.43 17.61
C VAL A 29 -15.64 19.63 17.38
N ILE A 30 -16.04 20.80 17.89
CA ILE A 30 -15.21 22.00 17.92
C ILE A 30 -13.94 21.65 18.74
N ASN A 31 -12.75 21.87 18.17
CA ASN A 31 -11.43 21.49 18.72
C ASN A 31 -11.10 19.98 18.68
N ALA A 32 -11.61 19.24 17.71
CA ALA A 32 -11.20 17.86 17.46
C ALA A 32 -9.69 17.75 17.14
N SER A 33 -9.02 16.75 17.72
CA SER A 33 -7.65 16.38 17.34
C SER A 33 -7.59 15.84 15.89
N GLU A 34 -6.42 15.87 15.25
CA GLU A 34 -6.24 15.30 13.90
C GLU A 34 -6.74 13.85 13.84
N LYS A 35 -6.41 13.02 14.84
CA LYS A 35 -6.86 11.63 14.93
C LYS A 35 -8.38 11.50 14.93
N THR A 36 -9.08 12.38 15.64
CA THR A 36 -10.56 12.39 15.68
C THR A 36 -11.14 12.77 14.33
N VAL A 37 -10.61 13.80 13.68
CA VAL A 37 -11.05 14.24 12.35
C VAL A 37 -10.87 13.12 11.32
N VAL A 38 -9.70 12.47 11.32
CA VAL A 38 -9.44 11.34 10.42
C VAL A 38 -10.37 10.17 10.72
N ASN A 39 -10.59 9.81 11.98
CA ASN A 39 -11.54 8.73 12.32
C ASN A 39 -12.96 9.03 11.79
N ASN A 40 -13.41 10.28 11.90
CA ASN A 40 -14.70 10.71 11.35
C ASN A 40 -14.72 10.64 9.82
N LEU A 41 -13.63 11.03 9.15
CA LEU A 41 -13.48 10.91 7.69
C LEU A 41 -13.65 9.45 7.26
N PHE A 42 -12.96 8.53 7.91
CA PHE A 42 -13.10 7.10 7.59
C PHE A 42 -14.53 6.61 7.85
N GLN A 43 -15.22 7.05 8.90
CA GLN A 43 -16.62 6.64 9.10
C GLN A 43 -17.53 7.17 7.98
N ARG A 44 -17.39 8.44 7.59
CA ARG A 44 -18.26 9.11 6.63
C ARG A 44 -17.97 8.77 5.17
N ASP A 45 -16.70 8.66 4.80
CA ASP A 45 -16.27 8.57 3.40
C ASP A 45 -15.93 7.12 3.01
N SER A 46 -16.81 6.52 2.22
CA SER A 46 -16.65 5.14 1.73
C SER A 46 -15.50 4.99 0.73
N LEU A 47 -15.15 6.04 -0.03
CA LEU A 47 -14.05 6.02 -0.97
C LEU A 47 -12.72 5.92 -0.21
N VAL A 48 -12.54 6.72 0.84
CA VAL A 48 -11.33 6.69 1.68
C VAL A 48 -11.18 5.34 2.36
N ARG A 49 -12.25 4.80 2.97
CA ARG A 49 -12.18 3.46 3.59
C ARG A 49 -11.85 2.37 2.60
N GLN A 50 -12.56 2.29 1.48
CA GLN A 50 -12.33 1.24 0.49
C GLN A 50 -10.93 1.34 -0.09
N SER A 51 -10.42 2.55 -0.31
CA SER A 51 -9.04 2.78 -0.73
C SER A 51 -8.03 2.26 0.29
N GLN A 52 -8.26 2.51 1.59
CA GLN A 52 -7.42 1.95 2.65
C GLN A 52 -7.49 0.42 2.71
N LEU A 53 -8.67 -0.19 2.48
CA LEU A 53 -8.77 -1.65 2.41
C LEU A 53 -7.95 -2.26 1.26
N VAL A 54 -7.82 -1.54 0.14
CA VAL A 54 -6.91 -1.93 -0.95
C VAL A 54 -5.46 -1.85 -0.50
N VAL A 55 -5.07 -0.77 0.19
CA VAL A 55 -3.73 -0.62 0.79
C VAL A 55 -3.44 -1.78 1.74
N ASP A 56 -4.33 -2.05 2.70
CA ASP A 56 -4.18 -3.13 3.68
C ASP A 56 -4.06 -4.50 3.02
N TRP A 57 -4.85 -4.74 1.97
CA TRP A 57 -4.76 -5.96 1.19
C TRP A 57 -3.40 -6.12 0.51
N LEU A 58 -2.89 -5.06 -0.14
CA LEU A 58 -1.58 -5.07 -0.78
C LEU A 58 -0.42 -5.18 0.22
N GLU A 59 -0.55 -4.56 1.39
CA GLU A 59 0.39 -4.70 2.51
C GLU A 59 0.38 -6.15 3.05
N SER A 60 -0.79 -6.79 3.12
CA SER A 60 -0.90 -8.20 3.53
C SER A 60 -0.22 -9.17 2.55
N ILE A 61 -0.27 -8.89 1.25
CA ILE A 61 0.44 -9.69 0.23
C ILE A 61 1.94 -9.55 0.44
N ALA A 62 2.44 -8.31 0.56
CA ALA A 62 3.85 -8.05 0.80
C ALA A 62 4.32 -8.70 2.12
N LYS A 63 3.48 -8.71 3.16
CA LYS A 63 3.78 -9.39 4.42
C LYS A 63 3.92 -10.90 4.25
N ASP A 64 3.05 -11.53 3.48
CA ASP A 64 3.14 -12.97 3.18
C ASP A 64 4.43 -13.31 2.40
N GLU A 65 4.88 -12.41 1.52
CA GLU A 65 6.13 -12.57 0.76
C GLU A 65 7.39 -12.41 1.61
N ILE A 66 7.33 -11.57 2.65
CA ILE A 66 8.44 -11.42 3.61
C ILE A 66 8.69 -12.75 4.35
N GLY A 67 7.67 -13.52 4.72
CA GLY A 67 7.86 -14.82 5.41
C GLY A 67 8.79 -14.74 6.64
N ASP A 68 9.66 -15.76 6.82
CA ASP A 68 10.67 -15.84 7.92
C ASP A 68 11.90 -14.94 7.69
N PHE A 69 11.84 -13.99 6.75
CA PHE A 69 12.97 -13.14 6.40
C PHE A 69 13.42 -12.23 7.55
N SER A 70 12.59 -12.03 8.59
CA SER A 70 13.00 -11.37 9.84
C SER A 70 14.18 -12.05 10.53
N ASP A 71 14.33 -13.36 10.36
CA ASP A 71 15.39 -14.15 11.02
C ASP A 71 16.76 -13.90 10.38
N ASN A 72 16.79 -13.50 9.10
CA ASN A 72 18.04 -13.17 8.41
C ASN A 72 18.59 -11.80 8.80
N ILE A 73 17.73 -10.90 9.29
CA ILE A 73 18.10 -9.54 9.69
C ILE A 73 19.08 -9.55 10.87
N GLU A 74 19.01 -10.59 11.71
CA GLU A 74 19.89 -10.75 12.87
C GLU A 74 21.37 -10.85 12.50
N PHE A 75 21.69 -11.38 11.31
CA PHE A 75 23.06 -11.51 10.84
C PHE A 75 23.68 -10.18 10.38
N TYR A 76 22.86 -9.16 10.13
CA TYR A 76 23.29 -7.87 9.56
C TYR A 76 23.19 -6.70 10.55
N ALA A 77 22.52 -6.89 11.69
CA ALA A 77 22.42 -5.87 12.72
C ALA A 77 23.77 -5.69 13.44
N LYS A 78 24.66 -4.87 12.86
CA LYS A 78 25.86 -4.39 13.56
C LYS A 78 25.43 -3.54 14.75
N SER A 79 26.12 -3.71 15.88
CA SER A 79 25.80 -3.00 17.12
C SER A 79 26.04 -1.49 17.04
N VAL A 80 26.81 -1.02 16.05
CA VAL A 80 27.23 0.38 15.92
C VAL A 80 27.00 0.87 14.49
N TYR A 81 26.39 2.04 14.37
CA TYR A 81 26.20 2.73 13.09
C TYR A 81 27.54 3.18 12.51
N TRP A 82 27.76 2.92 11.22
CA TRP A 82 29.00 3.23 10.46
C TRP A 82 30.29 2.80 11.19
N GLU A 83 30.32 1.54 11.62
CA GLU A 83 31.43 0.99 12.40
C GLU A 83 32.79 1.13 11.69
N ASN A 84 32.85 0.89 10.39
CA ASN A 84 34.10 0.95 9.63
C ASN A 84 34.60 2.40 9.48
N THR A 85 33.71 3.32 9.14
CA THR A 85 33.97 4.76 9.04
C THR A 85 34.45 5.30 10.39
N LEU A 86 33.75 4.95 11.48
CA LEU A 86 34.13 5.34 12.83
C LEU A 86 35.51 4.78 13.22
N HIS A 87 35.81 3.54 12.84
CA HIS A 87 37.10 2.92 13.11
C HIS A 87 38.24 3.65 12.38
N ILE A 88 38.05 4.01 11.11
CA ILE A 88 39.03 4.79 10.34
C ILE A 88 39.24 6.18 10.97
N LEU A 89 38.16 6.86 11.34
CA LEU A 89 38.22 8.18 12.00
C LEU A 89 38.98 8.14 13.32
N LYS A 90 38.77 7.11 14.14
CA LYS A 90 39.54 6.90 15.39
C LYS A 90 41.02 6.66 15.12
N GLN A 91 41.37 5.89 14.08
CA GLN A 91 42.77 5.67 13.71
C GLN A 91 43.45 6.94 13.21
N TRP A 92 42.72 7.82 12.49
CA TRP A 92 43.22 9.14 12.12
C TRP A 92 43.49 10.01 13.34
N GLN A 93 42.55 10.05 14.29
CA GLN A 93 42.72 10.82 15.53
C GLN A 93 43.92 10.35 16.36
N LEU A 94 44.22 9.05 16.34
CA LEU A 94 45.35 8.45 17.05
C LEU A 94 46.66 8.47 16.24
N ASN A 95 46.68 9.00 15.02
CA ASN A 95 47.81 8.95 14.08
C ASN A 95 48.34 7.52 13.82
N THR A 96 47.50 6.50 13.96
CA THR A 96 47.86 5.08 13.79
C THR A 96 47.47 4.52 12.42
N PHE A 97 46.84 5.34 11.57
CA PHE A 97 46.36 4.90 10.26
C PHE A 97 47.52 4.73 9.27
N THR A 98 47.67 3.53 8.74
CA THR A 98 48.74 3.17 7.79
C THR A 98 48.24 3.01 6.35
N GLY A 99 46.98 3.36 6.07
CA GLY A 99 46.34 3.24 4.77
C GLY A 99 46.47 4.50 3.89
N SER A 100 46.00 4.39 2.64
CA SER A 100 45.81 5.54 1.76
C SER A 100 44.75 6.48 2.32
N LEU A 101 45.05 7.79 2.36
CA LEU A 101 44.10 8.85 2.74
C LEU A 101 43.06 9.00 1.62
N HIS A 102 42.00 8.20 1.69
CA HIS A 102 40.83 8.42 0.86
C HIS A 102 39.96 9.53 1.47
N PRO A 103 39.29 10.35 0.63
CA PRO A 103 38.29 11.29 1.10
C PRO A 103 37.22 10.53 1.90
N LEU A 104 37.05 10.85 3.18
CA LEU A 104 36.01 10.29 4.07
C LEU A 104 35.36 11.43 4.84
N VAL A 105 34.12 11.23 5.29
CA VAL A 105 33.48 12.13 6.26
C VAL A 105 34.32 12.30 7.52
N THR A 106 34.26 13.48 8.14
CA THR A 106 34.95 13.79 9.40
C THR A 106 34.07 13.63 10.64
N GLU A 107 32.76 13.57 10.44
CA GLU A 107 31.74 13.50 11.50
C GLU A 107 30.82 12.30 11.23
N VAL A 108 30.18 11.78 12.29
CA VAL A 108 29.38 10.53 12.25
C VAL A 108 27.88 10.78 12.44
N ASP A 109 27.43 12.03 12.34
CA ASP A 109 26.02 12.35 12.27
C ASP A 109 25.42 11.98 10.90
N PRO A 110 24.12 11.65 10.82
CA PRO A 110 23.51 11.08 9.61
C PRO A 110 23.55 12.00 8.38
N ASP A 111 23.61 13.31 8.58
CA ASP A 111 23.67 14.28 7.48
C ASP A 111 25.11 14.65 7.08
N ALA A 112 26.14 14.14 7.78
CA ALA A 112 27.55 14.40 7.46
C ALA A 112 27.94 14.10 6.00
N PRO A 113 27.54 12.96 5.38
CA PRO A 113 27.88 12.68 3.99
C PRO A 113 27.33 13.73 3.02
N VAL A 114 26.11 14.21 3.27
CA VAL A 114 25.41 15.20 2.45
C VAL A 114 25.96 16.61 2.71
N ARG A 115 26.17 16.97 3.97
CA ARG A 115 26.69 18.27 4.40
C ARG A 115 28.11 18.49 3.93
N GLN A 116 28.97 17.49 4.11
CA GLN A 116 30.40 17.57 3.78
C GLN A 116 30.69 17.22 2.32
N LYS A 117 29.74 16.55 1.63
CA LYS A 117 29.93 16.01 0.27
C LYS A 117 31.11 15.03 0.20
N MET A 118 31.27 14.24 1.27
CA MET A 118 32.33 13.26 1.42
C MET A 118 31.69 11.87 1.57
N PRO A 119 32.30 10.81 1.02
CA PRO A 119 31.73 9.48 1.09
C PRO A 119 31.96 8.85 2.47
N LEU A 120 31.18 7.81 2.74
CA LEU A 120 31.41 6.84 3.82
C LEU A 120 32.39 5.76 3.35
N ASP A 121 32.82 4.91 4.29
CA ASP A 121 33.48 3.66 3.93
C ASP A 121 32.57 2.82 3.03
N ASP A 122 33.16 2.12 2.05
CA ASP A 122 32.38 1.37 1.06
C ASP A 122 31.53 0.26 1.70
N LEU A 123 32.03 -0.39 2.76
CA LEU A 123 31.28 -1.42 3.47
C LEU A 123 30.08 -0.83 4.21
N ASP A 124 30.26 0.33 4.85
CA ASP A 124 29.17 1.00 5.55
C ASP A 124 28.11 1.51 4.57
N ARG A 125 28.52 2.01 3.39
CA ARG A 125 27.59 2.43 2.34
C ARG A 125 26.78 1.26 1.79
N GLU A 126 27.40 0.10 1.57
CA GLU A 126 26.69 -1.11 1.15
C GLU A 126 25.71 -1.61 2.20
N ASP A 127 26.12 -1.62 3.46
CA ASP A 127 25.27 -2.05 4.57
C ASP A 127 24.07 -1.11 4.76
N ASP A 128 24.26 0.20 4.66
CA ASP A 128 23.17 1.18 4.70
C ASP A 128 22.20 1.01 3.52
N ALA A 129 22.70 0.80 2.30
CA ALA A 129 21.84 0.57 1.14
C ALA A 129 20.99 -0.70 1.28
N ARG A 130 21.56 -1.78 1.83
CA ARG A 130 20.82 -3.02 2.14
C ARG A 130 19.78 -2.77 3.23
N LEU A 131 20.15 -2.11 4.32
CA LEU A 131 19.25 -1.79 5.42
C LEU A 131 18.06 -0.94 4.94
N LEU A 132 18.31 0.09 4.14
CA LEU A 132 17.26 0.95 3.59
C LEU A 132 16.29 0.18 2.69
N LYS A 133 16.80 -0.73 1.86
CA LYS A 133 15.95 -1.63 1.08
C LYS A 133 15.04 -2.47 1.98
N PHE A 134 15.57 -3.03 3.07
CA PHE A 134 14.78 -3.82 4.03
C PHE A 134 13.74 -2.98 4.77
N LEU A 135 14.12 -1.78 5.19
CA LEU A 135 13.19 -0.84 5.83
C LEU A 135 12.03 -0.48 4.89
N PHE A 136 12.33 -0.25 3.61
CA PHE A 136 11.30 -0.02 2.61
C PHE A 136 10.38 -1.23 2.46
N THR A 137 10.92 -2.46 2.39
CA THR A 137 10.11 -3.69 2.33
C THR A 137 9.18 -3.84 3.55
N LEU A 138 9.66 -3.53 4.76
CA LEU A 138 8.83 -3.55 5.97
C LEU A 138 7.70 -2.50 5.92
N ILE A 139 8.02 -1.28 5.45
CA ILE A 139 7.02 -0.22 5.28
C ILE A 139 5.98 -0.60 4.21
N ARG A 140 6.43 -1.19 3.10
CA ARG A 140 5.57 -1.72 2.03
C ARG A 140 4.63 -2.83 2.50
N ALA A 141 4.98 -3.54 3.57
CA ALA A 141 4.15 -4.56 4.21
C ALA A 141 3.34 -4.04 5.42
N GLY A 142 3.30 -2.73 5.65
CA GLY A 142 2.60 -2.12 6.80
C GLY A 142 3.28 -2.38 8.16
N MET A 143 4.46 -3.01 8.18
CA MET A 143 5.19 -3.40 9.39
C MET A 143 6.07 -2.26 9.92
N THR A 144 5.46 -1.10 10.14
CA THR A 144 6.17 0.13 10.57
C THR A 144 6.84 -0.01 11.94
N ASP A 145 6.21 -0.73 12.89
CA ASP A 145 6.80 -1.00 14.20
C ASP A 145 8.06 -1.86 14.09
N GLU A 146 8.06 -2.89 13.23
CA GLU A 146 9.26 -3.70 13.00
C GLU A 146 10.37 -2.90 12.31
N ALA A 147 10.01 -2.01 11.37
CA ALA A 147 10.98 -1.09 10.77
C ALA A 147 11.64 -0.21 11.83
N GLN A 148 10.86 0.32 12.80
CA GLN A 148 11.40 1.10 13.91
C GLN A 148 12.29 0.27 14.85
N ARG A 149 11.88 -0.96 15.19
CA ARG A 149 12.70 -1.87 16.00
C ARG A 149 14.01 -2.20 15.30
N LEU A 150 13.97 -2.43 13.99
CA LEU A 150 15.16 -2.67 13.18
C LEU A 150 16.10 -1.46 13.18
N CYS A 151 15.60 -0.25 12.95
CA CYS A 151 16.40 0.97 13.04
C CYS A 151 17.10 1.09 14.41
N LYS A 152 16.38 0.81 15.52
CA LYS A 152 16.95 0.83 16.87
C LYS A 152 18.05 -0.23 17.05
N ARG A 153 17.84 -1.46 16.56
CA ARG A 153 18.82 -2.56 16.62
C ARG A 153 20.09 -2.24 15.84
N CYS A 154 19.99 -1.58 14.69
CA CYS A 154 21.13 -1.17 13.86
C CYS A 154 21.82 0.12 14.33
N GLY A 155 21.50 0.62 15.53
CA GLY A 155 22.10 1.85 16.08
C GLY A 155 21.59 3.15 15.44
N GLN A 156 20.51 3.10 14.66
CA GLN A 156 19.91 4.24 13.97
C GLN A 156 18.62 4.70 14.67
N ALA A 157 18.72 4.97 15.98
CA ALA A 157 17.58 5.44 16.77
C ALA A 157 16.98 6.75 16.23
N TRP A 158 17.80 7.59 15.61
CA TRP A 158 17.37 8.81 14.92
C TRP A 158 16.39 8.51 13.78
N ARG A 159 16.64 7.44 13.00
CA ARG A 159 15.77 7.01 11.90
C ARG A 159 14.49 6.37 12.43
N ALA A 160 14.58 5.63 13.53
CA ALA A 160 13.39 5.14 14.20
C ALA A 160 12.48 6.30 14.65
N ALA A 161 13.06 7.39 15.17
CA ALA A 161 12.32 8.59 15.53
C ALA A 161 11.71 9.31 14.31
N THR A 162 12.41 9.37 13.18
CA THR A 162 11.83 9.98 11.97
C THR A 162 10.63 9.19 11.45
N LEU A 163 10.64 7.86 11.57
CA LEU A 163 9.51 6.98 11.22
C LEU A 163 8.29 7.10 12.14
N GLU A 164 8.36 7.85 13.26
CA GLU A 164 7.20 8.11 14.12
C GLU A 164 6.45 9.39 13.73
N GLY A 165 7.07 10.28 12.96
CA GLY A 165 6.55 11.64 12.74
C GLY A 165 5.29 11.73 11.86
N TRP A 166 4.89 10.63 11.20
CA TRP A 166 3.64 10.55 10.42
C TRP A 166 2.40 10.35 11.29
N LYS A 167 2.56 9.93 12.55
CA LYS A 167 1.43 9.62 13.45
C LYS A 167 0.61 10.88 13.74
N LEU A 168 -0.71 10.77 13.56
CA LEU A 168 -1.69 11.83 13.81
C LEU A 168 -1.65 12.28 15.26
N TYR A 169 -1.67 13.60 15.48
CA TYR A 169 -1.70 14.14 16.83
C TYR A 169 -3.03 13.83 17.53
N HIS A 170 -2.94 13.36 18.77
CA HIS A 170 -4.08 13.12 19.65
C HIS A 170 -3.71 13.35 21.10
N ASP A 171 -4.46 14.24 21.75
CA ASP A 171 -4.41 14.42 23.20
C ASP A 171 -5.75 13.95 23.81
N PRO A 172 -5.79 12.76 24.43
CA PRO A 172 -7.00 12.24 25.08
C PRO A 172 -7.48 13.12 26.25
N ASN A 173 -6.60 13.93 26.84
CA ASN A 173 -6.86 14.68 28.06
C ASN A 173 -7.60 16.00 27.81
N MET A 174 -7.70 16.45 26.55
CA MET A 174 -8.36 17.70 26.18
C MET A 174 -9.85 17.73 26.57
N ASN A 175 -10.49 16.57 26.68
CA ASN A 175 -11.90 16.43 27.03
C ASN A 175 -12.15 16.13 28.53
N GLY A 176 -11.13 16.22 29.39
CA GLY A 176 -11.30 16.14 30.85
C GLY A 176 -11.57 14.72 31.39
N GLY A 177 -10.82 13.72 30.91
CA GLY A 177 -10.86 12.35 31.42
C GLY A 177 -10.48 12.23 32.91
N GLN A 178 -10.94 11.16 33.57
CA GLN A 178 -10.63 10.90 34.99
C GLN A 178 -9.19 10.40 35.19
N GLU A 179 -8.61 9.75 34.17
CA GLU A 179 -7.22 9.28 34.17
C GLU A 179 -6.43 9.98 33.05
N LEU A 180 -5.18 10.33 33.36
CA LEU A 180 -4.29 10.96 32.38
C LEU A 180 -3.71 9.89 31.46
N GLU A 181 -4.01 9.99 30.17
CA GLU A 181 -3.47 9.12 29.13
C GLU A 181 -2.31 9.83 28.39
N PRO A 182 -1.32 9.08 27.85
CA PRO A 182 -0.23 9.68 27.12
C PRO A 182 -0.70 10.35 25.83
N VAL A 183 -0.16 11.53 25.52
CA VAL A 183 -0.36 12.20 24.24
C VAL A 183 0.34 11.41 23.13
N GLU A 184 -0.35 11.23 22.01
CA GLU A 184 0.16 10.48 20.86
C GLU A 184 0.39 11.39 19.65
N GLY A 185 1.34 10.99 18.81
CA GLY A 185 1.57 11.60 17.50
C GLY A 185 2.37 12.90 17.53
N ASN A 186 2.40 13.57 16.38
CA ASN A 186 3.21 14.77 16.16
C ASN A 186 2.33 16.00 15.92
N PRO A 187 2.31 17.00 16.81
CA PRO A 187 1.53 18.23 16.60
C PRO A 187 2.03 19.05 15.41
N TYR A 188 3.28 18.85 14.96
CA TYR A 188 3.88 19.52 13.81
C TYR A 188 4.05 18.55 12.62
N ARG A 189 3.06 17.68 12.41
CA ARG A 189 3.06 16.67 11.33
C ARG A 189 3.23 17.31 9.95
N CYS A 190 2.63 18.47 9.70
CA CYS A 190 2.78 19.20 8.43
C CYS A 190 4.26 19.55 8.14
N ILE A 191 4.96 20.14 9.12
CA ILE A 191 6.39 20.46 9.01
C ILE A 191 7.23 19.20 8.79
N TRP A 192 6.90 18.12 9.50
CA TRP A 192 7.54 16.83 9.31
C TRP A 192 7.32 16.27 7.89
N LYS A 193 6.10 16.34 7.34
CA LYS A 193 5.81 15.91 5.96
C LYS A 193 6.58 16.77 4.95
N ILE A 194 6.64 18.08 5.13
CA ILE A 194 7.42 18.99 4.26
C ILE A 194 8.91 18.64 4.30
N SER A 195 9.44 18.32 5.48
CA SER A 195 10.84 17.93 5.67
C SER A 195 11.15 16.61 4.96
N CYS A 196 10.26 15.61 5.10
CA CYS A 196 10.34 14.32 4.40
C CYS A 196 10.25 14.50 2.89
N TRP A 197 9.35 15.37 2.42
CA TRP A 197 9.19 15.67 1.00
C TRP A 197 10.46 16.26 0.40
N ARG A 198 11.05 17.27 1.06
CA ARG A 198 12.32 17.90 0.64
C ARG A 198 13.49 16.92 0.67
N LEU A 199 13.48 15.96 1.59
CA LEU A 199 14.50 14.90 1.65
C LEU A 199 14.34 13.93 0.46
N ALA A 200 13.11 13.48 0.18
CA ALA A 200 12.84 12.55 -0.92
C ALA A 200 13.22 13.10 -2.30
N GLU A 201 13.20 14.42 -2.49
CA GLU A 201 13.61 15.08 -3.75
C GLU A 201 15.13 15.22 -3.92
N LYS A 202 15.92 15.02 -2.88
CA LYS A 202 17.38 15.14 -2.95
C LYS A 202 17.99 13.85 -3.49
N GLU A 203 18.45 13.88 -4.74
CA GLU A 203 19.05 12.73 -5.44
C GLU A 203 20.35 12.19 -4.81
N GLN A 204 20.94 12.92 -3.87
CA GLN A 204 22.14 12.51 -3.13
C GLN A 204 21.85 11.37 -2.14
N PHE A 205 20.60 11.20 -1.72
CA PHE A 205 20.18 10.11 -0.85
C PHE A 205 19.89 8.84 -1.66
N ASP A 206 19.99 7.70 -0.98
CA ASP A 206 19.66 6.41 -1.57
C ASP A 206 18.19 6.38 -2.03
N LYS A 207 17.93 5.65 -3.12
CA LYS A 207 16.60 5.55 -3.72
C LYS A 207 15.55 4.98 -2.75
N TYR A 208 15.91 4.04 -1.88
CA TYR A 208 14.99 3.47 -0.90
C TYR A 208 14.77 4.42 0.28
N GLU A 209 15.78 5.18 0.70
CA GLU A 209 15.58 6.23 1.70
C GLU A 209 14.59 7.29 1.20
N ARG A 210 14.77 7.75 -0.03
CA ARG A 210 13.85 8.68 -0.69
C ARG A 210 12.45 8.08 -0.77
N ALA A 211 12.33 6.81 -1.16
CA ALA A 211 11.05 6.12 -1.25
C ALA A 211 10.34 5.93 0.10
N ILE A 212 11.09 5.65 1.18
CA ILE A 212 10.55 5.55 2.54
C ILE A 212 9.87 6.86 2.92
N TYR A 213 10.59 7.97 2.82
CA TYR A 213 10.04 9.27 3.18
C TYR A 213 8.96 9.73 2.21
N ALA A 214 9.06 9.38 0.93
CA ALA A 214 8.03 9.62 -0.06
C ALA A 214 6.72 8.89 0.26
N ALA A 215 6.78 7.62 0.67
CA ALA A 215 5.61 6.84 1.06
C ALA A 215 4.90 7.42 2.30
N LEU A 216 5.66 7.98 3.24
CA LEU A 216 5.09 8.56 4.45
C LEU A 216 4.65 10.03 4.29
N SER A 217 5.17 10.74 3.29
CA SER A 217 4.83 12.14 3.02
C SER A 217 3.84 12.33 1.87
N GLY A 218 3.48 11.27 1.14
CA GLY A 218 2.59 11.33 -0.02
C GLY A 218 3.26 11.74 -1.35
N ASN A 219 4.59 11.60 -1.47
CA ASN A 219 5.31 11.99 -2.69
C ASN A 219 5.37 10.85 -3.71
N LEU A 220 4.31 10.71 -4.52
CA LEU A 220 4.21 9.64 -5.51
C LEU A 220 5.39 9.59 -6.50
N LYS A 221 5.87 10.75 -6.97
CA LYS A 221 6.96 10.84 -7.97
C LYS A 221 8.25 10.19 -7.48
N GLN A 222 8.55 10.31 -6.19
CA GLN A 222 9.75 9.75 -5.56
C GLN A 222 9.55 8.31 -5.07
N LEU A 223 8.29 7.86 -4.94
CA LEU A 223 7.94 6.51 -4.54
C LEU A 223 7.96 5.51 -5.71
N LEU A 224 7.35 5.87 -6.84
CA LEU A 224 7.24 5.01 -8.02
C LEU A 224 8.56 4.42 -8.56
N PRO A 225 9.73 5.09 -8.48
CA PRO A 225 10.99 4.53 -8.97
C PRO A 225 11.38 3.20 -8.34
N VAL A 226 10.97 2.90 -7.10
CA VAL A 226 11.25 1.62 -6.43
C VAL A 226 10.11 0.61 -6.50
N CYS A 227 8.95 0.99 -7.06
CA CYS A 227 7.77 0.15 -7.20
C CYS A 227 7.80 -0.58 -8.55
N ASP A 228 8.34 -1.80 -8.58
CA ASP A 228 8.65 -2.50 -9.84
C ASP A 228 7.56 -3.49 -10.29
N THR A 229 6.65 -3.85 -9.40
CA THR A 229 5.51 -4.76 -9.65
C THR A 229 4.20 -3.99 -9.77
N TRP A 230 3.18 -4.62 -10.34
CA TRP A 230 1.82 -4.09 -10.36
C TRP A 230 1.31 -3.83 -8.94
N GLU A 231 1.52 -4.77 -8.01
CA GLU A 231 1.10 -4.61 -6.61
C GLU A 231 1.77 -3.41 -5.95
N ASP A 232 3.07 -3.21 -6.18
CA ASP A 232 3.80 -2.06 -5.64
C ASP A 232 3.34 -0.74 -6.22
N ALA A 233 3.07 -0.71 -7.52
CA ALA A 233 2.60 0.49 -8.20
C ALA A 233 1.18 0.86 -7.71
N VAL A 234 0.26 -0.11 -7.69
CA VAL A 234 -1.10 0.10 -7.16
C VAL A 234 -1.05 0.52 -5.70
N TRP A 235 -0.20 -0.12 -4.88
CA TRP A 235 -0.03 0.26 -3.48
C TRP A 235 0.46 1.71 -3.37
N ALA A 236 1.44 2.12 -4.16
CA ALA A 236 1.95 3.49 -4.14
C ALA A 236 0.86 4.52 -4.48
N PHE A 237 0.08 4.28 -5.54
CA PHE A 237 -1.03 5.18 -5.91
C PHE A 237 -2.10 5.26 -4.82
N PHE A 238 -2.59 4.11 -4.32
CA PHE A 238 -3.62 4.08 -3.28
C PHE A 238 -3.12 4.65 -1.96
N ARG A 239 -1.87 4.39 -1.58
CA ARG A 239 -1.24 4.95 -0.37
C ARG A 239 -1.18 6.47 -0.44
N VAL A 240 -0.72 7.03 -1.55
CA VAL A 240 -0.69 8.49 -1.73
C VAL A 240 -2.10 9.07 -1.82
N MET A 241 -3.03 8.39 -2.50
CA MET A 241 -4.43 8.83 -2.57
C MET A 241 -5.04 8.97 -1.18
N VAL A 242 -4.92 7.95 -0.32
CA VAL A 242 -5.42 8.02 1.06
C VAL A 242 -4.73 9.14 1.83
N ASP A 243 -3.40 9.25 1.74
CA ASP A 243 -2.64 10.30 2.41
C ASP A 243 -3.07 11.72 1.98
N THR A 244 -3.32 11.93 0.68
CA THR A 244 -3.84 13.19 0.13
C THR A 244 -5.23 13.52 0.68
N LEU A 245 -6.17 12.56 0.64
CA LEU A 245 -7.54 12.77 1.10
C LEU A 245 -7.60 13.07 2.61
N VAL A 246 -6.80 12.34 3.40
CA VAL A 246 -6.63 12.59 4.83
C VAL A 246 -6.07 13.99 5.08
N GLU A 247 -5.04 14.39 4.33
CA GLU A 247 -4.45 15.72 4.48
C GLU A 247 -5.46 16.82 4.13
N GLN A 248 -6.22 16.68 3.05
CA GLN A 248 -7.25 17.65 2.65
C GLN A 248 -8.30 17.85 3.76
N GLU A 249 -8.75 16.77 4.42
CA GLU A 249 -9.71 16.87 5.51
C GLU A 249 -9.13 17.52 6.77
N ILE A 250 -7.88 17.19 7.13
CA ILE A 250 -7.20 17.84 8.26
C ILE A 250 -7.06 19.34 7.99
N ARG A 251 -6.72 19.72 6.75
CA ARG A 251 -6.60 21.12 6.34
C ARG A 251 -7.93 21.86 6.37
N SER A 252 -9.04 21.21 5.98
CA SER A 252 -10.36 21.83 6.01
C SER A 252 -10.91 22.01 7.42
N SER A 253 -10.54 21.11 8.35
CA SER A 253 -11.19 20.99 9.67
C SER A 253 -10.36 21.54 10.84
N VAL A 254 -9.02 21.45 10.79
CA VAL A 254 -8.13 21.67 11.95
C VAL A 254 -7.18 22.85 11.77
N MET A 255 -6.85 23.23 10.53
CA MET A 255 -5.74 24.16 10.33
C MET A 255 -5.99 25.57 10.89
N ASN A 256 -5.14 25.93 11.86
CA ASN A 256 -4.87 27.30 12.24
C ASN A 256 -4.11 28.02 11.11
N THR A 257 -4.52 29.23 10.78
CA THR A 257 -4.07 30.11 9.69
C THR A 257 -2.56 30.53 9.74
N GLU A 258 -1.73 29.90 10.57
CA GLU A 258 -0.37 30.36 10.89
C GLU A 258 0.77 29.56 10.22
N GLU A 259 0.49 28.45 9.52
CA GLU A 259 1.53 27.70 8.82
C GLU A 259 1.94 28.39 7.51
N LYS A 260 3.17 28.91 7.47
CA LYS A 260 3.72 29.68 6.33
C LYS A 260 4.37 28.82 5.24
N GLU A 261 4.71 27.57 5.52
CA GLU A 261 5.27 26.64 4.54
C GLU A 261 4.20 25.61 4.17
N GLU A 262 3.93 25.47 2.87
CA GLU A 262 2.90 24.55 2.37
C GLU A 262 3.53 23.39 1.59
N LEU A 263 2.88 22.22 1.66
CA LEU A 263 3.15 21.11 0.75
C LEU A 263 2.89 21.51 -0.72
N PRO A 264 3.47 20.82 -1.70
CA PRO A 264 3.26 21.16 -3.11
C PRO A 264 1.79 21.17 -3.50
N ARG A 265 1.38 22.20 -4.23
CA ARG A 265 -0.01 22.37 -4.69
C ARG A 265 -0.50 21.18 -5.51
N GLU A 266 0.36 20.62 -6.36
CA GLU A 266 0.02 19.42 -7.16
C GLU A 266 -0.47 18.28 -6.26
N TYR A 267 0.17 18.04 -5.12
CA TYR A 267 -0.25 17.01 -4.17
C TYR A 267 -1.60 17.36 -3.52
N LEU A 268 -1.79 18.62 -3.11
CA LEU A 268 -2.97 19.07 -2.37
C LEU A 268 -4.22 19.24 -3.23
N GLU A 269 -4.05 19.59 -4.50
CA GLU A 269 -5.13 19.88 -5.45
C GLU A 269 -5.44 18.68 -6.34
N THR A 270 -4.78 17.54 -6.12
CA THR A 270 -5.08 16.32 -6.87
C THR A 270 -6.47 15.81 -6.51
N ASN A 271 -7.36 15.88 -7.49
CA ASN A 271 -8.65 15.19 -7.43
C ASN A 271 -8.42 13.72 -7.72
N TRP A 272 -8.57 12.89 -6.69
CA TRP A 272 -8.44 11.45 -6.78
C TRP A 272 -9.78 10.78 -7.09
N THR A 273 -9.76 9.87 -8.05
CA THR A 273 -10.82 8.88 -8.26
C THR A 273 -10.17 7.52 -8.48
N LEU A 274 -10.93 6.44 -8.29
CA LEU A 274 -10.41 5.09 -8.50
C LEU A 274 -10.02 4.87 -9.96
N GLU A 275 -10.78 5.44 -10.89
CA GLU A 275 -10.52 5.36 -12.34
C GLU A 275 -9.20 6.04 -12.68
N LYS A 276 -8.97 7.24 -12.14
CA LYS A 276 -7.75 8.00 -12.36
C LYS A 276 -6.50 7.21 -11.93
N VAL A 277 -6.56 6.48 -10.81
CA VAL A 277 -5.45 5.63 -10.37
C VAL A 277 -5.09 4.59 -11.44
N PHE A 278 -6.09 3.90 -12.00
CA PHE A 278 -5.82 2.88 -13.02
C PHE A 278 -5.52 3.46 -14.41
N GLU A 279 -5.98 4.67 -14.72
CA GLU A 279 -5.57 5.41 -15.92
C GLU A 279 -4.09 5.80 -15.87
N GLU A 280 -3.64 6.36 -14.74
CA GLU A 280 -2.23 6.70 -14.51
C GLU A 280 -1.34 5.44 -14.50
N LEU A 281 -1.83 4.33 -13.94
CA LEU A 281 -1.13 3.05 -13.98
C LEU A 281 -0.97 2.53 -15.42
N GLN A 282 -1.95 2.75 -16.29
CA GLN A 282 -1.86 2.40 -17.71
C GLN A 282 -0.93 3.34 -18.50
N ALA A 283 -0.70 4.55 -18.00
CA ALA A 283 0.21 5.53 -18.59
C ALA A 283 1.69 5.34 -18.15
N THR A 284 1.98 4.37 -17.29
CA THR A 284 3.36 4.08 -16.86
C THR A 284 4.27 3.62 -18.00
N ASP A 285 5.56 3.91 -17.90
CA ASP A 285 6.60 3.44 -18.82
C ASP A 285 7.20 2.07 -18.41
N LYS A 286 6.85 1.58 -17.20
CA LYS A 286 7.33 0.29 -16.70
C LYS A 286 6.65 -0.88 -17.39
N LYS A 287 7.38 -1.53 -18.30
CA LYS A 287 6.92 -2.70 -19.08
C LYS A 287 6.32 -3.82 -18.21
N ARG A 288 7.00 -4.16 -17.11
CA ARG A 288 6.55 -5.23 -16.20
C ARG A 288 5.15 -4.95 -15.63
N VAL A 289 4.92 -3.73 -15.17
CA VAL A 289 3.62 -3.29 -14.63
C VAL A 289 2.55 -3.35 -15.73
N LEU A 290 2.87 -2.94 -16.96
CA LEU A 290 1.94 -3.00 -18.09
C LEU A 290 1.57 -4.44 -18.48
N GLU A 291 2.53 -5.37 -18.43
CA GLU A 291 2.32 -6.80 -18.69
C GLU A 291 1.45 -7.43 -17.60
N GLU A 292 1.79 -7.22 -16.32
CA GLU A 292 1.04 -7.71 -15.16
C GLU A 292 -0.40 -7.13 -15.13
N ASN A 293 -0.60 -5.88 -15.55
CA ASN A 293 -1.92 -5.25 -15.63
C ASN A 293 -2.87 -5.94 -16.64
N GLN A 294 -2.34 -6.73 -17.59
CA GLN A 294 -3.15 -7.51 -18.55
C GLN A 294 -3.49 -8.92 -18.03
N GLU A 295 -2.94 -9.33 -16.89
CA GLU A 295 -3.25 -10.65 -16.33
C GLU A 295 -4.70 -10.74 -15.85
N HIS A 296 -5.30 -11.92 -16.03
CA HIS A 296 -6.70 -12.16 -15.73
C HIS A 296 -7.07 -11.82 -14.27
N TYR A 297 -6.21 -12.18 -13.30
CA TYR A 297 -6.50 -11.91 -11.89
C TYR A 297 -6.37 -10.42 -11.53
N HIS A 298 -5.38 -9.71 -12.08
CA HIS A 298 -5.24 -8.26 -11.89
C HIS A 298 -6.38 -7.49 -12.55
N MET A 299 -6.85 -7.92 -13.71
CA MET A 299 -8.04 -7.35 -14.34
C MET A 299 -9.28 -7.53 -13.44
N ILE A 300 -9.49 -8.73 -12.88
CA ILE A 300 -10.58 -8.96 -11.93
C ILE A 300 -10.44 -8.05 -10.70
N GLN A 301 -9.24 -7.98 -10.11
CA GLN A 301 -8.98 -7.14 -8.93
C GLN A 301 -9.27 -5.66 -9.23
N LYS A 302 -8.83 -5.15 -10.38
CA LYS A 302 -9.12 -3.79 -10.85
C LYS A 302 -10.63 -3.52 -10.87
N PHE A 303 -11.42 -4.36 -11.54
CA PHE A 303 -12.87 -4.14 -11.63
C PHE A 303 -13.59 -4.30 -10.29
N VAL A 304 -13.12 -5.20 -9.42
CA VAL A 304 -13.62 -5.34 -8.05
C VAL A 304 -13.39 -4.06 -7.24
N ILE A 305 -12.18 -3.48 -7.35
CA ILE A 305 -11.82 -2.22 -6.70
C ILE A 305 -12.70 -1.08 -7.22
N LEU A 306 -12.81 -0.93 -8.56
CA LEU A 306 -13.69 0.06 -9.19
C LEU A 306 -15.17 -0.14 -8.86
N GLY A 307 -15.57 -1.35 -8.47
CA GLY A 307 -16.98 -1.69 -8.28
C GLY A 307 -17.76 -1.86 -9.59
N ASP A 308 -17.07 -1.92 -10.72
CA ASP A 308 -17.66 -2.06 -12.05
C ASP A 308 -17.81 -3.55 -12.42
N VAL A 309 -18.94 -4.12 -12.00
CA VAL A 309 -19.32 -5.51 -12.30
C VAL A 309 -19.61 -5.70 -13.80
N ASP A 310 -20.22 -4.70 -14.45
CA ASP A 310 -20.60 -4.82 -15.86
C ASP A 310 -19.38 -4.86 -16.78
N GLY A 311 -18.38 -4.01 -16.53
CA GLY A 311 -17.10 -4.02 -17.23
C GLY A 311 -16.33 -5.33 -17.02
N LEU A 312 -16.39 -5.91 -15.80
CA LEU A 312 -15.82 -7.24 -15.55
C LEU A 312 -16.49 -8.33 -16.38
N MET A 313 -17.82 -8.30 -16.49
CA MET A 313 -18.56 -9.26 -17.31
C MET A 313 -18.20 -9.12 -18.81
N ASP A 314 -17.94 -7.90 -19.29
CA ASP A 314 -17.46 -7.70 -20.66
C ASP A 314 -16.07 -8.30 -20.90
N GLU A 315 -15.17 -8.22 -19.93
CA GLU A 315 -13.88 -8.91 -20.03
C GLU A 315 -14.04 -10.44 -20.03
N PHE A 316 -14.94 -10.99 -19.20
CA PHE A 316 -15.23 -12.42 -19.22
C PHE A 316 -15.74 -12.89 -20.58
N TYR A 317 -16.63 -12.11 -21.21
CA TYR A 317 -17.09 -12.38 -22.57
C TYR A 317 -15.95 -12.34 -23.60
N LYS A 318 -15.07 -11.34 -23.53
CA LYS A 318 -13.88 -11.23 -24.41
C LYS A 318 -12.94 -12.42 -24.22
N TRP A 319 -12.74 -12.92 -23.00
CA TRP A 319 -11.88 -14.07 -22.74
C TRP A 319 -12.49 -15.37 -23.28
N LEU A 320 -13.78 -15.57 -23.08
CA LEU A 320 -14.49 -16.75 -23.60
C LEU A 320 -14.56 -16.79 -25.13
N SER A 321 -14.75 -15.63 -25.77
CA SER A 321 -14.81 -15.52 -27.24
C SER A 321 -13.47 -15.79 -27.93
N LYS A 322 -12.33 -15.52 -27.28
CA LYS A 322 -10.99 -15.86 -27.78
C LYS A 322 -10.69 -17.36 -27.74
N GLY A 323 -11.47 -18.15 -26.99
CA GLY A 323 -11.42 -19.62 -27.00
C GLY A 323 -11.66 -20.24 -25.64
N ARG A 324 -12.83 -20.89 -25.46
CA ARG A 324 -13.26 -21.54 -24.20
C ARG A 324 -12.28 -22.59 -23.66
N ASN A 325 -11.58 -23.31 -24.56
CA ASN A 325 -10.63 -24.37 -24.19
C ASN A 325 -9.24 -23.87 -23.80
N MET A 326 -8.98 -22.56 -23.90
CA MET A 326 -7.67 -21.97 -23.65
C MET A 326 -7.55 -21.35 -22.24
N LEU A 327 -8.66 -21.23 -21.52
CA LEU A 327 -8.68 -20.69 -20.17
C LEU A 327 -8.26 -21.76 -19.15
N PRO A 328 -7.35 -21.46 -18.22
CA PRO A 328 -6.99 -22.39 -17.16
C PRO A 328 -8.21 -22.79 -16.30
N GLY A 329 -8.33 -24.07 -15.95
CA GLY A 329 -9.46 -24.58 -15.15
C GLY A 329 -9.64 -23.87 -13.80
N HIS A 330 -8.54 -23.47 -13.14
CA HIS A 330 -8.60 -22.68 -11.91
C HIS A 330 -9.18 -21.27 -12.10
N LEU A 331 -8.96 -20.65 -13.26
CA LEU A 331 -9.53 -19.35 -13.60
C LEU A 331 -11.02 -19.50 -13.89
N LEU A 332 -11.43 -20.49 -14.70
CA LEU A 332 -12.84 -20.80 -14.94
C LEU A 332 -13.58 -21.06 -13.63
N ARG A 333 -13.00 -21.89 -12.75
CA ARG A 333 -13.53 -22.12 -11.40
C ARG A 333 -13.71 -20.79 -10.67
N PHE A 334 -12.68 -19.94 -10.65
CA PHE A 334 -12.75 -18.67 -9.96
C PHE A 334 -13.87 -17.77 -10.52
N MET A 335 -13.94 -17.61 -11.85
CA MET A 335 -14.97 -16.82 -12.53
C MET A 335 -16.38 -17.31 -12.18
N THR A 336 -16.62 -18.62 -12.25
CA THR A 336 -17.92 -19.21 -11.89
C THR A 336 -18.30 -18.90 -10.45
N HIS A 337 -17.40 -19.12 -9.49
CA HIS A 337 -17.71 -18.88 -8.09
C HIS A 337 -17.87 -17.39 -7.78
N LEU A 338 -17.17 -16.50 -8.49
CA LEU A 338 -17.34 -15.06 -8.37
C LEU A 338 -18.75 -14.63 -8.82
N ILE A 339 -19.23 -15.17 -9.93
CA ILE A 339 -20.60 -14.90 -10.44
C ILE A 339 -21.65 -15.41 -9.46
N LEU A 340 -21.47 -16.62 -8.94
CA LEU A 340 -22.38 -17.17 -7.92
C LEU A 340 -22.36 -16.33 -6.63
N PHE A 341 -21.20 -15.81 -6.25
CA PHE A 341 -21.07 -14.88 -5.13
C PHE A 341 -21.84 -13.58 -5.39
N PHE A 342 -21.69 -12.96 -6.56
CA PHE A 342 -22.46 -11.76 -6.94
C PHE A 342 -23.97 -12.01 -6.94
N ARG A 343 -24.42 -13.15 -7.46
CA ARG A 343 -25.83 -13.55 -7.41
C ARG A 343 -26.34 -13.70 -5.97
N THR A 344 -25.53 -14.28 -5.08
CA THR A 344 -25.87 -14.43 -3.66
C THR A 344 -26.04 -13.09 -2.96
N LEU A 345 -25.24 -12.08 -3.37
CA LEU A 345 -25.36 -10.71 -2.88
C LEU A 345 -26.50 -9.91 -3.56
N GLY A 346 -27.21 -10.49 -4.53
CA GLY A 346 -28.25 -9.80 -5.30
C GLY A 346 -27.72 -8.78 -6.31
N LEU A 347 -26.43 -8.82 -6.64
CA LEU A 347 -25.84 -7.93 -7.65
C LEU A 347 -26.28 -8.37 -9.05
N GLN A 348 -26.67 -7.39 -9.86
CA GLN A 348 -27.01 -7.64 -11.26
C GLN A 348 -25.75 -7.99 -12.05
N THR A 349 -25.81 -9.06 -12.83
CA THR A 349 -24.74 -9.48 -13.74
C THR A 349 -25.35 -9.72 -15.12
N LYS A 350 -24.53 -9.64 -16.18
CA LYS A 350 -24.98 -9.95 -17.54
C LYS A 350 -25.28 -11.44 -17.65
N GLU A 351 -26.57 -11.80 -17.61
CA GLU A 351 -27.02 -13.18 -17.47
C GLU A 351 -26.51 -14.09 -18.60
N GLU A 352 -26.46 -13.61 -19.84
CA GLU A 352 -25.92 -14.37 -20.98
C GLU A 352 -24.46 -14.78 -20.76
N VAL A 353 -23.63 -13.84 -20.29
CA VAL A 353 -22.22 -14.10 -19.99
C VAL A 353 -22.09 -15.03 -18.80
N SER A 354 -22.91 -14.85 -17.77
CA SER A 354 -22.95 -15.71 -16.59
C SER A 354 -23.23 -17.18 -16.96
N ILE A 355 -24.21 -17.39 -17.83
CA ILE A 355 -24.56 -18.70 -18.39
C ILE A 355 -23.40 -19.30 -19.17
N ASP A 356 -22.73 -18.50 -20.01
CA ASP A 356 -21.61 -18.97 -20.83
C ASP A 356 -20.38 -19.37 -19.99
N VAL A 357 -20.08 -18.63 -18.92
CA VAL A 357 -19.02 -18.99 -17.96
C VAL A 357 -19.38 -20.30 -17.24
N LEU A 358 -20.61 -20.44 -16.76
CA LEU A 358 -21.10 -21.68 -16.12
C LEU A 358 -21.00 -22.88 -17.06
N LYS A 359 -21.45 -22.74 -18.32
CA LYS A 359 -21.33 -23.78 -19.35
C LYS A 359 -19.88 -24.19 -19.60
N ALA A 360 -18.98 -23.22 -19.75
CA ALA A 360 -17.56 -23.49 -19.99
C ALA A 360 -16.93 -24.26 -18.82
N TYR A 361 -17.28 -23.92 -17.58
CA TYR A 361 -16.78 -24.63 -16.40
C TYR A 361 -17.39 -26.04 -16.25
N ILE A 362 -18.67 -26.22 -16.54
CA ILE A 362 -19.31 -27.56 -16.56
C ILE A 362 -18.64 -28.46 -17.61
N GLN A 363 -18.40 -27.95 -18.82
CA GLN A 363 -17.68 -28.68 -19.86
C GLN A 363 -16.27 -29.08 -19.40
N TRP A 364 -15.57 -28.17 -18.72
CA TRP A 364 -14.27 -28.49 -18.13
C TRP A 364 -14.36 -29.59 -17.07
N LEU A 365 -15.33 -29.55 -16.16
CA LEU A 365 -15.57 -30.61 -15.16
C LEU A 365 -15.87 -31.97 -15.80
N MET A 366 -16.62 -32.00 -16.91
CA MET A 366 -16.89 -33.22 -17.67
C MET A 366 -15.61 -33.81 -18.26
N CYS A 367 -14.75 -32.98 -18.87
CA CYS A 367 -13.47 -33.38 -19.42
C CYS A 367 -12.55 -33.97 -18.33
N GLU A 368 -12.51 -33.36 -17.15
CA GLU A 368 -11.73 -33.82 -15.98
C GLU A 368 -12.40 -34.97 -15.20
N LYS A 369 -13.58 -35.45 -15.65
CA LYS A 369 -14.35 -36.55 -15.03
C LYS A 369 -14.81 -36.28 -13.60
N HIS A 370 -14.99 -35.03 -13.21
CA HIS A 370 -15.56 -34.63 -11.92
C HIS A 370 -17.09 -34.56 -11.97
N THR A 371 -17.74 -35.68 -12.28
CA THR A 371 -19.19 -35.74 -12.55
C THR A 371 -20.07 -35.43 -11.34
N ASP A 372 -19.58 -35.69 -10.14
CA ASP A 372 -20.34 -35.51 -8.88
C ASP A 372 -20.68 -34.04 -8.61
N LEU A 373 -19.89 -33.12 -9.16
CA LEU A 373 -20.05 -31.67 -8.94
C LEU A 373 -20.97 -31.01 -9.97
N ILE A 374 -21.25 -31.67 -11.09
CA ILE A 374 -21.97 -31.07 -12.23
C ILE A 374 -23.39 -30.64 -11.84
N ALA A 375 -24.09 -31.49 -11.09
CA ALA A 375 -25.48 -31.24 -10.69
C ALA A 375 -25.65 -29.89 -9.96
N PHE A 376 -24.67 -29.51 -9.13
CA PHE A 376 -24.69 -28.23 -8.42
C PHE A 376 -24.59 -27.03 -9.36
N TYR A 377 -23.69 -27.07 -10.36
CA TYR A 377 -23.54 -25.93 -11.28
C TYR A 377 -24.68 -25.85 -12.29
N VAL A 378 -25.23 -27.00 -12.71
CA VAL A 378 -26.39 -27.06 -13.60
C VAL A 378 -27.64 -26.46 -12.95
N SER A 379 -27.83 -26.61 -11.63
CA SER A 379 -28.98 -26.02 -10.94
C SER A 379 -29.00 -24.49 -10.93
N HIS A 380 -27.87 -23.85 -11.26
CA HIS A 380 -27.75 -22.39 -11.34
C HIS A 380 -27.93 -21.84 -12.77
N LEU A 381 -28.20 -22.73 -13.74
CA LEU A 381 -28.57 -22.35 -15.11
C LEU A 381 -30.10 -22.23 -15.24
N PRO A 382 -30.60 -21.42 -16.20
CA PRO A 382 -32.00 -21.47 -16.59
C PRO A 382 -32.44 -22.89 -16.97
N GLN A 383 -33.69 -23.24 -16.66
CA GLN A 383 -34.19 -24.61 -16.70
C GLN A 383 -34.13 -25.24 -18.10
N ASP A 384 -34.35 -24.44 -19.15
CA ASP A 384 -34.24 -24.81 -20.56
C ASP A 384 -32.80 -25.18 -20.97
N VAL A 385 -31.82 -24.48 -20.40
CA VAL A 385 -30.40 -24.71 -20.65
C VAL A 385 -29.85 -25.85 -19.78
N ALA A 386 -30.33 -25.95 -18.55
CA ALA A 386 -29.91 -26.97 -17.57
C ALA A 386 -30.18 -28.39 -18.08
N VAL A 387 -31.36 -28.63 -18.67
CA VAL A 387 -31.75 -29.94 -19.22
C VAL A 387 -30.90 -30.37 -20.42
N ALA A 388 -30.35 -29.42 -21.17
CA ALA A 388 -29.50 -29.73 -22.33
C ALA A 388 -28.02 -30.00 -21.97
N GLN A 389 -27.58 -29.64 -20.76
CA GLN A 389 -26.20 -29.79 -20.29
C GLN A 389 -26.01 -30.95 -19.31
N TYR A 390 -27.08 -31.40 -18.66
CA TYR A 390 -27.11 -32.64 -17.87
C TYR A 390 -27.28 -33.84 -18.78
#